data_AF-A0A1Q7ENC3-F1
#
_entry.id   AF-A0A1Q7ENC3-F1
#
_cell.length_a   1.000
_cell.length_b   1.000
_cell.length_c   1.000
_cell.angle_alpha   90.00
_cell.angle_beta   90.00
_cell.angle_gamma   90.00
#
_symmetry.space_group_name_H-M   'P 1'
#
loop_
_entity.id
_entity.type
_entity.pdbx_description
1 polymer ?
#
loop_
_entity_poly.entity_id
_entity_poly.type
_entity_poly.pdbx_seq_one_letter_code
_entity_poly.pdbx_strand_id
1 'polypeptide(L)'
;MAPADDLAHRPEQTLLITELGNPRSYPWLRHAMFYLPEYPIYELRVGPLPPGFYAPRLATAMSRTPGAEIHVPAPVQRLVWFVDHWSPVSERPVGLEEVELPYGRCLYVLPLGPTPVTWAGYTFVRDGPPRRARAAH
;
A
#
# COMPACT_ATOMS: atom_id res chain seq x y z
N MET A 1 -13.61 11.81 21.27
CA MET A 1 -14.43 11.71 20.05
C MET A 1 -13.59 12.29 18.92
N ALA A 2 -12.76 11.46 18.27
CA ALA A 2 -11.97 11.93 17.14
C ALA A 2 -12.95 12.27 16.00
N PRO A 3 -12.79 13.41 15.31
CA PRO A 3 -13.72 13.83 14.28
C PRO A 3 -13.69 12.82 13.13
N ALA A 4 -14.86 12.49 12.58
CA ALA A 4 -15.02 11.56 11.48
C ALA A 4 -14.25 11.93 10.19
N ASP A 5 -13.64 13.13 10.15
CA ASP A 5 -12.73 13.56 9.09
C ASP A 5 -11.39 12.80 9.06
N ASP A 6 -10.98 12.17 10.17
CA ASP A 6 -9.68 11.47 10.24
C ASP A 6 -9.64 10.14 9.46
N LEU A 7 -10.82 9.59 9.13
CA LEU A 7 -10.97 8.38 8.31
C LEU A 7 -11.26 8.68 6.83
N ALA A 8 -11.60 9.94 6.49
CA ALA A 8 -11.78 10.41 5.11
C ALA A 8 -10.41 10.67 4.46
N HIS A 9 -9.67 9.58 4.31
CA HIS A 9 -8.33 9.57 3.79
C HIS A 9 -8.30 10.07 2.36
N ARG A 10 -7.65 11.21 2.14
CA ARG A 10 -7.45 11.77 0.80
C ARG A 10 -6.76 10.73 -0.09
N PRO A 11 -7.30 10.43 -1.29
CA PRO A 11 -6.74 9.39 -2.16
C PRO A 11 -5.26 9.59 -2.49
N GLU A 12 -4.83 10.84 -2.71
CA GLU A 12 -3.45 11.17 -3.01
C GLU A 12 -2.48 10.96 -1.83
N GLN A 13 -3.01 10.91 -0.60
CA GLN A 13 -2.22 10.71 0.62
C GLN A 13 -2.17 9.25 1.07
N THR A 14 -2.81 8.34 0.34
CA THR A 14 -3.07 6.96 0.77
C THR A 14 -2.71 5.97 -0.33
N LEU A 15 -1.76 5.09 -0.05
CA LEU A 15 -1.45 3.97 -0.94
C LEU A 15 -2.25 2.73 -0.51
N LEU A 16 -3.07 2.19 -1.40
CA LEU A 16 -3.74 0.92 -1.17
C LEU A 16 -2.82 -0.24 -1.56
N ILE A 17 -2.70 -1.22 -0.67
CA ILE A 17 -1.98 -2.46 -0.89
C ILE A 17 -2.99 -3.59 -0.93
N THR A 18 -3.03 -4.32 -2.05
CA THR A 18 -3.71 -5.61 -2.15
C THR A 18 -2.68 -6.72 -2.23
N GLU A 19 -3.08 -7.95 -1.92
CA GLU A 19 -2.16 -9.08 -1.86
C GLU A 19 -2.59 -10.20 -2.77
N LEU A 20 -1.60 -10.76 -3.47
CA LEU A 20 -1.71 -12.04 -4.16
C LEU A 20 -0.85 -13.06 -3.40
N GLY A 21 -1.45 -14.16 -2.96
CA GLY A 21 -0.76 -15.24 -2.23
C GLY A 21 -1.00 -15.24 -0.71
N ASN A 22 -1.75 -14.29 -0.17
CA ASN A 22 -2.24 -14.36 1.21
C ASN A 22 -3.45 -15.31 1.29
N PRO A 23 -3.34 -16.43 2.03
CA PRO A 23 -4.40 -17.44 2.09
C PRO A 23 -5.65 -16.96 2.84
N ARG A 24 -5.58 -15.82 3.54
CA ARG A 24 -6.69 -15.21 4.26
C ARG A 24 -7.29 -13.98 3.57
N SER A 25 -6.93 -13.74 2.32
CA SER A 25 -7.48 -12.63 1.55
C SER A 25 -7.91 -13.06 0.17
N TYR A 26 -9.09 -12.61 -0.23
CA TYR A 26 -9.50 -12.59 -1.62
C TYR A 26 -8.54 -11.70 -2.44
N PRO A 27 -8.28 -12.03 -3.73
CA PRO A 27 -7.48 -11.19 -4.62
C PRO A 27 -8.22 -9.90 -5.00
N TRP A 28 -8.08 -8.87 -4.17
CA TRP A 28 -8.88 -7.65 -4.22
C TRP A 28 -8.55 -6.68 -5.36
N LEU A 29 -7.43 -6.83 -6.08
CA LEU A 29 -6.93 -5.81 -7.01
C LEU A 29 -8.00 -5.31 -7.99
N ARG A 30 -8.71 -6.22 -8.67
CA ARG A 30 -9.72 -5.84 -9.68
C ARG A 30 -10.85 -5.00 -9.07
N HIS A 31 -11.27 -5.34 -7.85
CA HIS A 31 -12.35 -4.61 -7.16
C HIS A 31 -11.84 -3.28 -6.63
N ALA A 32 -10.65 -3.25 -6.03
CA ALA A 32 -10.05 -2.02 -5.55
C ALA A 32 -9.86 -1.01 -6.71
N MET A 33 -9.39 -1.46 -7.87
CA MET A 33 -9.29 -0.63 -9.06
C MET A 33 -10.65 -0.10 -9.57
N PHE A 34 -11.72 -0.88 -9.39
CA PHE A 34 -13.05 -0.50 -9.87
C PHE A 34 -13.76 0.47 -8.90
N TYR A 35 -13.69 0.20 -7.60
CA TYR A 35 -14.42 0.97 -6.59
C TYR A 35 -13.64 2.14 -5.99
N LEU A 36 -12.30 2.11 -6.05
CA LEU A 36 -11.43 3.13 -5.48
C LEU A 36 -10.46 3.68 -6.54
N PRO A 37 -10.97 4.12 -7.71
CA PRO A 37 -10.15 4.50 -8.86
C PRO A 37 -9.38 5.81 -8.67
N GLU A 38 -9.47 6.50 -7.53
CA GLU A 38 -8.71 7.70 -7.18
C GLU A 38 -7.44 7.38 -6.38
N TYR A 39 -7.40 6.21 -5.71
CA TYR A 39 -6.27 5.79 -4.89
C TYR A 39 -5.16 5.15 -5.73
N PRO A 40 -3.87 5.45 -5.50
CA PRO A 40 -2.79 4.62 -6.00
C PRO A 40 -2.86 3.23 -5.36
N ILE A 41 -2.83 2.17 -6.19
CA ILE A 41 -3.02 0.77 -5.76
C ILE A 41 -1.80 -0.03 -6.18
N TYR A 42 -1.28 -0.84 -5.27
CA TYR A 42 -0.20 -1.80 -5.52
C TYR A 42 -0.69 -3.19 -5.12
N GLU A 43 -0.54 -4.17 -6.01
CA GLU A 43 -0.75 -5.58 -5.67
C GLU A 43 0.59 -6.29 -5.47
N LEU A 44 0.82 -6.76 -4.26
CA LEU A 44 2.07 -7.40 -3.85
C LEU A 44 1.92 -8.92 -3.88
N ARG A 45 2.91 -9.61 -4.46
CA ARG A 45 3.03 -11.06 -4.30
C ARG A 45 3.63 -11.38 -2.94
N VAL A 46 2.96 -12.23 -2.17
CA VAL A 46 3.38 -12.62 -0.82
C VAL A 46 3.38 -14.13 -0.64
N GLY A 47 3.90 -14.56 0.50
CA GLY A 47 3.98 -15.98 0.85
C GLY A 47 4.92 -16.73 -0.09
N PRO A 48 4.50 -17.86 -0.69
CA PRO A 48 5.36 -18.69 -1.52
C PRO A 48 5.54 -18.18 -2.96
N LEU A 49 4.87 -17.08 -3.34
CA LEU A 49 4.97 -16.55 -4.70
C LEU A 49 6.30 -15.82 -4.92
N PRO A 50 6.87 -15.87 -6.14
CA PRO A 50 8.05 -15.09 -6.47
C PRO A 50 7.81 -13.60 -6.23
N PRO A 51 8.73 -12.88 -5.55
CA PRO A 51 8.58 -11.45 -5.28
C PRO A 51 8.34 -10.63 -6.54
N GLY A 52 7.48 -9.63 -6.41
CA GLY A 52 7.15 -8.69 -7.47
C GLY A 52 5.78 -8.07 -7.26
N PHE A 53 5.67 -6.81 -7.66
CA PHE A 53 4.46 -6.02 -7.46
C PHE A 53 3.85 -5.59 -8.79
N TYR A 54 2.57 -5.26 -8.75
CA TYR A 54 1.89 -4.62 -9.86
C TYR A 54 1.31 -3.29 -9.39
N ALA A 55 1.64 -2.21 -10.08
CA ALA A 55 1.12 -0.87 -9.83
C ALA A 55 0.39 -0.38 -11.09
N PRO A 56 -0.93 -0.60 -11.22
CA PRO A 56 -1.65 -0.40 -12.47
C PRO A 56 -1.49 1.00 -13.08
N ARG A 57 -1.38 2.03 -12.25
CA ARG A 57 -1.21 3.43 -12.70
C ARG A 57 0.17 3.74 -13.27
N LEU A 58 1.18 3.00 -12.85
CA LEU A 58 2.57 3.17 -13.30
C LEU A 58 2.93 2.17 -14.40
N ALA A 59 2.11 1.15 -14.58
CA ALA A 59 2.39 0.06 -15.49
C ALA A 59 2.19 0.49 -16.95
N THR A 60 3.25 0.38 -17.74
CA THR A 60 3.19 0.56 -19.21
C THR A 60 2.74 -0.70 -19.94
N ALA A 61 2.75 -1.85 -19.25
CA ALA A 61 2.27 -3.14 -19.72
C ALA A 61 1.56 -3.89 -18.57
N MET A 62 0.76 -4.91 -18.89
CA MET A 62 0.13 -5.78 -17.88
C MET A 62 1.13 -6.79 -17.28
N SER A 63 2.34 -6.34 -16.96
CA SER A 63 3.39 -7.14 -16.34
C SER A 63 3.70 -6.64 -14.93
N ARG A 64 4.14 -7.55 -14.07
CA ARG A 64 4.63 -7.19 -12.73
C ARG A 64 6.04 -6.64 -12.81
N THR A 65 6.30 -5.61 -12.01
CA THR A 65 7.66 -5.13 -11.77
C THR A 65 8.38 -6.14 -10.87
N PRO A 66 9.51 -6.71 -11.31
CA PRO A 66 10.34 -7.54 -10.45
C PRO A 66 11.05 -6.67 -9.41
N GLY A 67 11.31 -7.25 -8.24
CA GLY A 67 12.03 -6.56 -7.16
C GLY A 67 11.19 -6.36 -5.90
N ALA A 68 11.86 -5.83 -4.88
CA ALA A 68 11.36 -5.67 -3.53
C ALA A 68 11.28 -4.20 -3.08
N GLU A 69 12.00 -3.30 -3.74
CA GLU A 69 11.96 -1.87 -3.40
C GLU A 69 10.77 -1.19 -4.09
N ILE A 70 9.94 -0.52 -3.28
CA ILE A 70 8.75 0.19 -3.74
C ILE A 70 8.91 1.65 -3.39
N HIS A 71 9.03 2.47 -4.42
CA HIS A 71 8.99 3.92 -4.30
C HIS A 71 7.57 4.39 -4.07
N VAL A 72 7.36 5.01 -2.91
CA VAL A 72 6.08 5.55 -2.48
C VAL A 72 6.05 7.04 -2.83
N PRO A 73 5.06 7.50 -3.62
CA PRO A 73 4.97 8.90 -4.03
C PRO A 73 5.00 9.85 -2.83
N ALA A 74 5.71 10.97 -2.96
CA ALA A 74 5.92 11.93 -1.88
C ALA A 74 4.63 12.39 -1.13
N PRO A 75 3.47 12.59 -1.80
CA PRO A 75 2.23 12.99 -1.12
C PRO A 75 1.65 11.91 -0.21
N VAL A 76 1.99 10.64 -0.43
CA VAL A 76 1.49 9.53 0.37
C VAL A 76 2.07 9.60 1.78
N GLN A 77 1.16 9.51 2.74
CA GLN A 77 1.44 9.60 4.17
C GLN A 77 1.05 8.32 4.92
N ARG A 78 0.41 7.36 4.26
CA ARG A 78 0.03 6.09 4.87
C ARG A 78 -0.11 4.97 3.84
N LEU A 79 0.15 3.77 4.29
CA LEU A 79 -0.16 2.53 3.59
C LEU A 79 -1.44 1.95 4.19
N VAL A 80 -2.33 1.44 3.34
CA VAL A 80 -3.55 0.77 3.78
C VAL A 80 -3.63 -0.58 3.09
N TRP A 81 -3.57 -1.66 3.86
CA TRP A 81 -3.81 -2.99 3.34
C TRP A 81 -5.31 -3.23 3.21
N PHE A 82 -5.71 -3.45 1.96
CA PHE A 82 -7.06 -3.80 1.57
C PHE A 82 -7.12 -5.32 1.37
N VAL A 83 -7.21 -6.03 2.49
CA VAL A 83 -7.23 -7.49 2.61
C VAL A 83 -8.34 -7.91 3.57
N ASP A 84 -8.87 -9.12 3.44
CA ASP A 84 -9.94 -9.57 4.35
C ASP A 84 -9.42 -9.74 5.77
N HIS A 85 -8.28 -10.43 5.91
CA HIS A 85 -7.59 -10.57 7.19
C HIS A 85 -6.07 -10.56 7.01
N TRP A 86 -5.39 -10.04 8.04
CA TRP A 86 -3.94 -10.16 8.14
C TRP A 86 -3.52 -11.63 8.18
N SER A 87 -2.48 -11.96 7.42
CA SER A 87 -1.90 -13.30 7.42
C SER A 87 -1.32 -13.64 8.81
N PRO A 88 -1.68 -14.79 9.42
CA PRO A 88 -1.25 -15.15 10.78
C PRO A 88 0.24 -15.54 10.84
N VAL A 89 0.84 -15.84 9.69
CA VAL A 89 2.25 -16.24 9.57
C VAL A 89 3.15 -15.07 9.16
N SER A 90 2.58 -13.87 9.06
CA SER A 90 3.27 -12.66 8.63
C SER A 90 3.40 -11.70 9.81
N GLU A 91 4.63 -11.26 10.08
CA GLU A 91 4.88 -10.24 11.09
C GLU A 91 4.22 -8.92 10.69
N ARG A 92 3.56 -8.27 11.67
CA ARG A 92 2.94 -6.96 11.48
C ARG A 92 4.02 -5.87 11.51
N PRO A 93 4.07 -4.94 10.54
CA PRO A 93 4.92 -3.77 10.65
C PRO A 93 4.67 -3.01 11.95
N VAL A 94 5.73 -2.46 12.54
CA VAL A 94 5.62 -1.63 13.75
C VAL A 94 4.74 -0.41 13.45
N GLY A 95 3.73 -0.20 14.29
CA GLY A 95 2.76 0.91 14.12
C GLY A 95 1.60 0.60 13.18
N LEU A 96 1.44 -0.65 12.73
CA LEU A 96 0.26 -1.06 11.99
C LEU A 96 -0.98 -1.03 12.90
N GLU A 97 -1.92 -0.16 12.56
CA GLU A 97 -3.20 -0.02 13.23
C GLU A 97 -4.24 -0.90 12.54
N GLU A 98 -5.05 -1.62 13.33
CA GLU A 98 -6.18 -2.40 12.83
C GLU A 98 -7.46 -1.61 13.11
N VAL A 99 -8.14 -1.20 12.04
CA VAL A 99 -9.38 -0.43 12.08
C VAL A 99 -10.53 -1.34 11.72
N GLU A 100 -11.41 -1.62 12.69
CA GLU A 100 -12.61 -2.42 12.45
C GLU A 100 -13.58 -1.70 11.51
N LEU A 101 -14.10 -2.45 10.55
CA LEU A 101 -15.17 -2.06 9.66
C LEU A 101 -16.44 -2.87 9.97
N PRO A 102 -17.63 -2.37 9.57
CA PRO A 102 -18.85 -3.13 9.65
C PRO A 102 -18.74 -4.52 9.01
N TYR A 103 -19.44 -5.48 9.61
CA TYR A 103 -19.52 -6.88 9.18
C TYR A 103 -18.23 -7.69 9.39
N GLY A 104 -17.47 -7.39 10.45
CA GLY A 104 -16.29 -8.18 10.85
C GLY A 104 -15.10 -8.07 9.89
N ARG A 105 -15.03 -6.95 9.16
CA ARG A 105 -13.91 -6.63 8.25
C ARG A 105 -12.94 -5.70 8.97
N CYS A 106 -11.69 -5.65 8.52
CA CYS A 106 -10.70 -4.72 9.05
C CYS A 106 -9.98 -4.00 7.91
N LEU A 107 -9.58 -2.75 8.13
CA LEU A 107 -8.52 -2.10 7.37
C LEU A 107 -7.26 -2.09 8.23
N TYR A 108 -6.11 -2.33 7.62
CA TYR A 108 -4.84 -2.21 8.32
C TYR A 108 -4.10 -0.99 7.80
N VAL A 109 -3.94 0.00 8.66
CA VAL A 109 -3.43 1.31 8.32
C VAL A 109 -2.06 1.49 8.97
N LEU A 110 -1.07 1.89 8.17
CA LEU A 110 0.25 2.22 8.65
C LEU A 110 0.59 3.66 8.28
N PRO A 111 0.64 4.58 9.25
CA PRO A 111 1.19 5.91 9.03
C PRO A 111 2.65 5.81 8.58
N LEU A 112 3.01 6.55 7.53
CA LEU A 112 4.36 6.60 7.01
C LEU A 112 5.17 7.74 7.62
N GLY A 113 6.20 7.35 8.35
CA GLY A 113 7.25 8.25 8.82
C GLY A 113 8.34 8.54 7.77
N PRO A 114 9.48 9.07 8.21
CA PRO A 114 10.66 9.27 7.35
C PRO A 114 11.45 7.97 7.11
N THR A 115 11.26 6.96 7.96
CA THR A 115 11.98 5.69 7.87
C THR A 115 11.32 4.77 6.84
N PRO A 116 12.12 4.03 6.04
CA PRO A 116 11.58 2.97 5.20
C PRO A 116 10.83 1.93 6.03
N VAL A 117 9.77 1.39 5.45
CA VAL A 117 8.97 0.31 6.04
C VAL A 117 9.29 -0.99 5.32
N THR A 118 9.56 -2.06 6.05
CA THR A 118 9.74 -3.39 5.48
C THR A 118 8.54 -4.27 5.77
N TRP A 119 8.03 -4.96 4.75
CA TRP A 119 6.94 -5.92 4.89
C TRP A 119 6.95 -6.96 3.78
N ALA A 120 6.76 -8.24 4.13
CA ALA A 120 6.71 -9.38 3.20
C ALA A 120 7.88 -9.43 2.19
N GLY A 121 9.07 -9.00 2.63
CA GLY A 121 10.26 -8.92 1.78
C GLY A 121 10.33 -7.68 0.88
N TYR A 122 9.34 -6.79 0.92
CA TYR A 122 9.36 -5.48 0.27
C TYR A 122 9.85 -4.39 1.20
N THR A 123 10.50 -3.37 0.64
CA THR A 123 10.90 -2.15 1.34
C THR A 123 10.22 -0.96 0.68
N PHE A 124 9.35 -0.28 1.42
CA PHE A 124 8.68 0.94 1.00
C PHE A 124 9.57 2.14 1.34
N VAL A 125 10.05 2.82 0.30
CA VAL A 125 10.90 4.00 0.42
C VAL A 125 10.08 5.20 -0.03
N ARG A 126 9.96 6.22 0.82
CA ARG A 126 9.29 7.46 0.43
C ARG A 126 10.16 8.24 -0.54
N ASP A 127 9.55 8.67 -1.63
CA ASP A 127 10.18 9.66 -2.49
C ASP A 127 10.26 10.99 -1.73
N GLY A 128 11.44 11.59 -1.75
CA GLY A 128 11.60 12.97 -1.27
C GLY A 128 10.79 13.94 -2.14
N PRO A 129 10.54 15.18 -1.68
CA PRO A 129 10.03 16.21 -2.56
C PRO A 129 10.98 16.31 -3.77
N PRO A 130 10.47 16.56 -4.99
CA PRO A 130 11.33 16.68 -6.17
C PRO A 130 12.42 17.70 -5.85
N ARG A 131 13.69 17.27 -5.85
CA ARG A 131 14.82 18.20 -5.73
C ARG A 131 14.64 19.20 -6.86
N ARG A 132 14.35 20.47 -6.54
CA ARG A 132 14.39 21.54 -7.54
C ARG A 132 15.76 21.43 -8.21
N ALA A 133 15.77 21.11 -9.50
CA ALA A 133 16.99 21.20 -10.29
C ALA A 133 17.52 22.62 -10.08
N ARG A 134 18.75 22.72 -9.56
CA ARG A 134 19.44 24.00 -9.45
C ARG A 134 19.61 24.47 -10.89
N ALA A 135 18.81 25.45 -11.31
CA ALA A 135 19.02 26.12 -12.58
C ALA A 135 20.41 26.75 -12.52
N ALA A 136 21.33 26.22 -13.32
CA ALA A 136 22.58 26.89 -13.60
C ALA A 136 22.25 28.06 -14.53
N HIS A 137 22.52 29.28 -14.07
CA HIS A 137 22.61 30.48 -14.90
C HIS A 137 24.09 30.83 -15.05
#